data_AF-A0A3B9Q0I9-F1
#
_entry.id   AF-A0A3B9Q0I9-F1
#
_cell.length_a   1.000
_cell.length_b   1.000
_cell.length_c   1.000
_cell.angle_alpha   90.00
_cell.angle_beta   90.00
_cell.angle_gamma   90.00
#
_symmetry.space_group_name_H-M   'P 1'
#
loop_
_entity.id
_entity.type
_entity.pdbx_description
1 polymer ?
#
loop_
_entity_poly.entity_id
_entity_poly.type
_entity_poly.pdbx_seq_one_letter_code
_entity_poly.pdbx_strand_id
1 'polypeptide(L)' 'MKDLKHCKILVTPTSFGKGNINIRTELEDQVGKVIYNETGKPLPSAEVANLLPGVDGYIAGLDIIDRTALNAADALKVI' A
#
# COMPACT_ATOMS: atom_id res chain seq x y z
N MET A 1 -11.10 -15.62 8.02
CA MET A 1 -9.95 -14.77 7.63
C MET A 1 -9.95 -14.67 6.12
N LYS A 2 -9.71 -13.50 5.53
CA LYS A 2 -9.65 -13.35 4.05
C LYS A 2 -8.39 -14.07 3.55
N ASP A 3 -8.51 -14.81 2.44
CA ASP A 3 -7.35 -15.40 1.77
C ASP A 3 -6.45 -14.27 1.22
N LEU A 4 -5.14 -14.38 1.43
CA LEU A 4 -4.16 -13.38 0.98
C LEU A 4 -4.23 -13.15 -0.54
N LYS A 5 -4.57 -14.19 -1.32
CA LYS A 5 -4.76 -14.10 -2.77
C LYS A 5 -5.91 -13.21 -3.21
N HIS A 6 -6.76 -12.78 -2.27
CA HIS A 6 -7.79 -11.78 -2.51
C HIS A 6 -7.48 -10.43 -1.87
N CYS A 7 -6.33 -10.28 -1.23
CA CYS A 7 -5.90 -9.03 -0.61
C CYS A 7 -5.26 -8.09 -1.63
N LYS A 8 -5.59 -6.80 -1.51
CA LYS A 8 -4.94 -5.70 -2.22
C LYS A 8 -4.02 -4.96 -1.27
N ILE A 9 -2.75 -4.83 -1.64
CA ILE A 9 -1.73 -4.15 -0.83
C ILE A 9 -1.29 -2.86 -1.51
N LEU A 10 -1.27 -1.76 -0.76
CA LEU A 10 -0.63 -0.50 -1.18
C LEU A 10 0.81 -0.48 -0.66
N VAL A 11 1.76 -0.03 -1.48
CA VAL A 11 3.17 0.10 -1.14
C VAL A 11 3.67 1.47 -1.58
N THR A 12 3.97 2.35 -0.62
CA THR A 12 4.39 3.73 -0.90
C THR A 12 5.87 4.08 -0.67
N PRO A 13 6.70 3.30 0.07
CA PRO A 13 8.12 3.61 0.18
C PRO A 13 8.76 3.65 -1.20
N THR A 14 9.42 4.77 -1.52
CA THR A 14 10.11 4.98 -2.80
C THR A 14 11.35 4.09 -2.95
N SER A 15 11.74 3.39 -1.90
CA SER A 15 12.86 2.45 -1.83
C SER A 15 12.44 0.98 -1.86
N PHE A 16 11.14 0.66 -1.83
CA PHE A 16 10.69 -0.74 -1.78
C PHE A 16 11.17 -1.51 -3.01
N GLY A 17 11.97 -2.55 -2.77
CA GLY A 17 12.56 -3.39 -3.82
C GLY A 17 13.81 -2.82 -4.50
N LYS A 18 14.27 -1.59 -4.18
CA LYS A 18 15.49 -1.03 -4.79
C LYS A 18 16.76 -1.78 -4.42
N GLY A 19 16.87 -2.22 -3.15
CA GLY A 19 18.03 -2.98 -2.67
C GLY A 19 17.97 -4.47 -2.96
N ASN A 20 16.78 -5.00 -3.20
CA ASN A 20 16.54 -6.40 -3.53
C ASN A 20 15.19 -6.52 -4.25
N ILE A 21 15.20 -6.79 -5.55
CA ILE A 21 13.97 -6.87 -6.34
C ILE A 21 13.06 -8.03 -5.94
N ASN A 22 13.62 -9.10 -5.38
CA ASN A 22 12.89 -10.32 -5.04
C ASN A 22 11.79 -10.07 -4.01
N ILE A 23 11.92 -9.05 -3.14
CA ILE A 23 10.88 -8.74 -2.16
C ILE A 23 9.58 -8.25 -2.82
N ARG A 24 9.67 -7.65 -4.01
CA ARG A 24 8.49 -7.25 -4.79
C ARG A 24 7.80 -8.48 -5.36
N THR A 25 8.58 -9.36 -5.97
CA THR A 25 8.10 -10.62 -6.53
C THR A 25 7.46 -11.49 -5.45
N GLU A 26 8.12 -11.65 -4.29
CA GLU A 26 7.58 -12.40 -3.16
C GLU A 26 6.25 -11.81 -2.65
N LEU A 27 6.13 -10.48 -2.54
CA LEU A 27 4.88 -9.85 -2.14
C LEU A 27 3.77 -10.11 -3.17
N GLU A 28 4.05 -9.86 -4.45
CA GLU A 28 3.15 -10.09 -5.57
C GLU A 28 2.69 -11.55 -5.65
N ASP A 29 3.58 -12.50 -5.35
CA ASP A 29 3.30 -13.93 -5.31
C ASP A 29 2.47 -14.36 -4.09
N GLN A 30 2.33 -13.54 -3.06
CA GLN A 30 1.52 -13.88 -1.88
C GLN A 30 0.12 -13.28 -1.93
N VAL A 31 -0.06 -12.13 -2.58
CA VAL A 31 -1.32 -11.38 -2.54
C VAL A 31 -2.05 -11.36 -3.89
N GLY A 32 -3.27 -10.83 -3.91
CA GLY A 32 -4.06 -10.71 -5.13
C GLY A 32 -3.63 -9.53 -6.00
N LYS A 33 -3.25 -8.41 -5.39
CA LYS A 33 -2.82 -7.20 -6.10
C LYS A 33 -1.87 -6.37 -5.25
N VAL A 34 -0.84 -5.84 -5.87
CA VAL A 34 0.03 -4.80 -5.29
C VAL A 34 -0.14 -3.51 -6.07
N ILE A 35 -0.24 -2.39 -5.37
CA ILE A 35 -0.25 -1.04 -5.92
C ILE A 35 1.01 -0.36 -5.40
N TYR A 36 1.86 0.12 -6.30
CA TYR A 36 3.08 0.83 -5.94
C TYR A 36 2.90 2.34 -6.11
N ASN A 37 3.60 3.11 -5.29
CA ASN A 37 3.76 4.55 -5.51
C ASN A 37 4.73 4.81 -6.67
N GLU A 38 4.18 5.33 -7.77
CA GLU A 38 4.93 5.66 -8.99
C GLU A 38 5.47 7.11 -9.00
N THR A 39 5.10 7.94 -8.02
CA THR A 39 5.51 9.37 -7.97
C THR A 39 6.97 9.56 -7.60
N GLY A 40 7.59 8.55 -6.97
CA GLY A 40 8.95 8.63 -6.45
C GLY A 40 9.12 9.59 -5.25
N LYS A 41 8.02 10.05 -4.64
CA LYS A 41 8.01 10.97 -3.49
C LYS A 41 7.03 10.49 -2.40
N PRO A 42 7.18 10.92 -1.14
CA PRO A 42 6.15 10.69 -0.13
C PRO A 42 4.82 11.31 -0.54
N LEU A 43 3.72 10.61 -0.28
CA LEU A 43 2.38 11.03 -0.67
C LEU A 43 1.74 11.93 0.39
N PRO A 44 1.08 13.04 0.01
CA PRO A 44 0.24 13.80 0.92
C PRO A 44 -1.04 13.03 1.26
N SER A 45 -1.69 13.40 2.38
CA SER A 45 -2.88 12.71 2.89
C SER A 45 -4.01 12.55 1.86
N ALA A 46 -4.24 13.58 1.03
CA ALA A 46 -5.26 13.51 -0.02
C ALA A 46 -4.96 12.46 -1.10
N GLU A 47 -3.69 12.26 -1.45
CA GLU A 47 -3.30 11.23 -2.43
C GLU A 47 -3.39 9.83 -1.80
N VAL A 48 -3.00 9.69 -0.53
CA VAL A 48 -3.19 8.44 0.21
C VAL A 48 -4.68 8.10 0.30
N ALA A 49 -5.54 9.08 0.60
CA ALA A 49 -6.99 8.90 0.65
C ALA A 49 -7.59 8.39 -0.67
N ASN A 50 -7.03 8.80 -1.81
CA ASN A 50 -7.49 8.34 -3.13
C ASN A 50 -7.07 6.88 -3.43
N LEU A 51 -6.01 6.38 -2.79
CA LEU A 51 -5.46 5.04 -3.03
C LEU A 51 -6.01 3.98 -2.07
N LEU A 52 -6.43 4.38 -0.86
CA LEU A 52 -6.88 3.47 0.19
C LEU A 52 -8.22 2.73 -0.03
N PRO A 53 -9.18 3.20 -0.87
CA PRO A 53 -10.41 2.44 -1.12
C PRO A 53 -10.16 1.01 -1.62
N GLY A 54 -10.70 0.04 -0.89
CA GLY A 54 -10.58 -1.38 -1.11
C GLY A 54 -9.15 -1.93 -0.94
N VAL A 55 -8.27 -1.24 -0.22
CA VAL A 55 -6.93 -1.74 0.19
C VAL A 55 -7.08 -2.50 1.51
N ASP A 56 -6.54 -3.71 1.57
CA ASP A 56 -6.60 -4.57 2.75
C ASP A 56 -5.38 -4.36 3.68
N GLY A 57 -4.23 -4.01 3.10
CA GLY A 57 -2.99 -3.74 3.84
C GLY A 57 -2.13 -2.68 3.17
N TYR A 58 -1.33 -1.97 3.97
CA TYR A 58 -0.58 -0.81 3.48
C TYR A 58 0.85 -0.80 4.01
N ILE A 59 1.84 -1.07 3.15
CA ILE A 59 3.25 -0.86 3.47
C ILE A 59 3.55 0.64 3.32
N ALA A 60 3.59 1.35 4.45
CA ALA A 60 3.75 2.79 4.52
C ALA A 60 5.21 3.25 4.38
N GLY A 61 5.40 4.34 3.62
CA GLY A 61 6.65 5.08 3.49
C GLY A 61 6.70 6.26 4.45
N LEU A 62 7.10 7.43 3.94
CA LEU A 62 7.13 8.69 4.69
C LEU A 62 5.87 9.55 4.44
N ASP A 63 4.76 8.90 4.09
CA ASP A 63 3.53 9.55 3.67
C ASP A 63 2.81 10.21 4.85
N ILE A 64 1.92 11.15 4.55
CA ILE A 64 1.05 11.74 5.58
C ILE A 64 -0.17 10.84 5.76
N ILE A 65 -0.16 10.04 6.83
CA ILE A 65 -1.25 9.13 7.19
C ILE A 65 -2.01 9.74 8.36
N ASP A 66 -3.08 10.48 8.07
CA ASP A 66 -3.90 11.17 9.06
C ASP A 66 -5.37 10.71 9.00
N ARG A 67 -6.24 11.38 9.75
CA ARG A 67 -7.67 11.10 9.77
C ARG A 67 -8.31 11.15 8.38
N THR A 68 -7.91 12.10 7.54
CA THR A 68 -8.47 12.27 6.18
C THR A 68 -8.14 11.06 5.32
N ALA A 69 -6.88 10.61 5.34
CA ALA A 69 -6.44 9.40 4.65
C ALA A 69 -7.19 8.16 5.16
N LEU A 70 -7.18 7.93 6.48
CA LEU A 70 -7.75 6.72 7.07
C LEU A 70 -9.27 6.64 6.95
N ASN A 71 -9.98 7.77 6.91
CA ASN A 71 -11.43 7.78 6.70
C ASN A 71 -11.84 7.27 5.31
N ALA A 72 -10.95 7.33 4.31
CA ALA A 72 -11.21 6.80 2.97
C ALA A 72 -10.96 5.28 2.86
N ALA A 73 -10.37 4.67 3.89
CA ALA A 73 -10.06 3.24 3.91
C ALA A 73 -11.26 2.43 4.42
N ASP A 74 -11.94 1.73 3.52
CA ASP A 74 -13.12 0.90 3.82
C ASP A 74 -12.79 -0.56 4.18
N ALA A 75 -11.61 -1.04 3.78
CA ALA A 75 -11.19 -2.44 3.96
C ALA A 75 -9.91 -2.62 4.78
N LEU A 76 -9.16 -1.54 5.04
CA LEU A 76 -7.80 -1.60 5.60
C LEU A 76 -7.77 -2.29 6.98
N LYS A 77 -6.87 -3.25 7.15
CA LYS A 77 -6.69 -4.03 8.39
C LYS A 77 -5.33 -3.84 9.04
N VAL A 78 -4.31 -3.45 8.27
CA VAL A 78 -2.94 -3.32 8.74
C VAL A 78 -2.19 -2.24 7.95
N ILE A 79 -1.32 -1.52 8.64
CA ILE A 79 -0.33 -0.59 8.09
C ILE A 79 1.04 -1.05 8.61
#